data_AF-A0A7S0C103-F1
#
_entry.id   AF-A0A7S0C103-F1
#
_cell.length_a   1.000
_cell.length_b   1.000
_cell.length_c   1.000
_cell.angle_alpha   90.00
_cell.angle_beta   90.00
_cell.angle_gamma   90.00
#
_symmetry.space_group_name_H-M   'P 1'
#
loop_
_entity.id
_entity.type
_entity.pdbx_description
1 polymer ?
#
loop_
_entity_poly.entity_id
_entity_poly.type
_entity_poly.pdbx_seq_one_letter_code
_entity_poly.pdbx_strand_id
1 'polypeptide(L)'
;GLCTVRLLSGSAELFGSELATDHPYGFTGSKIAIFSWHGCTIELSGKYDVCYTSDETNSNVSYVNTHAQLEVLRDDSLKSLSEKEESKEEKKEGPRVLICGPPDSGKSSLCRTLLSYATKLHRSPIYVDLDVSSQTLSVPGTIAATPVSCGGVNPSSPTGISAGGDEIT
;
A
#
# COMPACT_ATOMS: atom_id res chain seq x y z
N GLY A 1 20.04 9.94 10.15
CA GLY A 1 19.59 10.18 11.54
C GLY A 1 18.09 9.97 11.62
N LEU A 2 17.45 10.30 12.74
CA LEU A 2 15.98 10.34 12.83
C LEU A 2 15.49 11.61 12.14
N CYS A 3 14.58 11.45 11.18
CA CYS A 3 13.81 12.51 10.55
C CYS A 3 12.35 12.34 10.95
N THR A 4 11.72 13.40 11.43
CA THR A 4 10.30 13.40 11.81
C THR A 4 9.51 14.22 10.80
N VAL A 5 8.45 13.63 10.28
CA VAL A 5 7.52 14.21 9.31
C VAL A 5 6.18 14.46 10.02
N ARG A 6 5.59 15.64 9.85
CA ARG A 6 4.26 15.95 10.37
C ARG A 6 3.42 16.66 9.31
N LEU A 7 2.19 16.21 9.10
CA LEU A 7 1.23 16.87 8.20
C LEU A 7 0.56 18.03 8.96
N LEU A 8 0.75 19.27 8.49
CA LEU A 8 0.15 20.46 9.10
C LEU A 8 -1.23 20.77 8.52
N SER A 9 -1.40 20.61 7.20
CA SER A 9 -2.64 20.92 6.49
C SER A 9 -2.76 20.18 5.16
N GLY A 10 -3.99 20.03 4.67
CA GLY A 10 -4.29 19.29 3.43
C GLY A 10 -4.33 17.78 3.64
N SER A 11 -4.16 17.02 2.56
CA SER A 11 -4.12 15.56 2.59
C SER A 11 -2.83 15.04 1.94
N ALA A 12 -2.23 14.03 2.56
CA ALA A 12 -0.99 13.44 2.08
C ALA A 12 -0.97 11.95 2.39
N GLU A 13 -0.31 11.18 1.54
CA GLU A 13 -0.17 9.73 1.68
C GLU A 13 1.26 9.26 1.42
N LEU A 14 1.66 8.23 2.16
CA LEU A 14 2.92 7.51 1.99
C LEU A 14 2.58 6.12 1.42
N PHE A 15 2.89 5.88 0.15
CA PHE A 15 2.56 4.63 -0.56
C PHE A 15 1.08 4.21 -0.38
N GLY A 16 0.18 5.18 -0.56
CA GLY A 16 -1.27 5.01 -0.42
C GLY A 16 -1.80 5.01 1.02
N SER A 17 -0.95 5.01 2.05
CA SER A 17 -1.37 5.14 3.45
C SER A 17 -1.46 6.60 3.87
N GLU A 18 -2.62 7.04 4.35
CA GLU A 18 -2.86 8.45 4.73
C GLU A 18 -2.08 8.86 5.98
N LEU A 19 -1.53 10.08 5.95
CA LEU A 19 -0.90 10.72 7.10
C LEU A 19 -1.97 11.44 7.93
N ALA A 20 -1.99 11.17 9.24
CA ALA A 20 -2.84 11.90 10.16
C ALA A 20 -2.30 13.32 10.40
N THR A 21 -3.18 14.32 10.39
CA THR A 21 -2.84 15.71 10.69
C THR A 21 -2.28 15.82 12.11
N ASP A 22 -1.23 16.63 12.26
CA ASP A 22 -0.50 16.88 13.51
C ASP A 22 0.10 15.64 14.18
N HIS A 23 0.11 14.49 13.51
CA HIS A 23 0.76 13.29 14.00
C HIS A 23 2.22 13.22 13.53
N PRO A 24 3.20 13.07 14.44
CA PRO A 24 4.61 12.94 14.07
C PRO A 24 4.97 11.51 13.65
N TYR A 25 5.48 11.34 12.44
CA TYR A 25 6.01 10.07 11.92
C TYR A 25 7.54 10.11 11.87
N GLY A 26 8.19 9.18 12.58
CA GLY A 26 9.66 9.08 12.63
C GLY A 26 10.22 8.08 11.62
N PHE A 27 11.24 8.51 10.86
CA PHE A 27 11.91 7.70 9.85
C PHE A 27 13.41 7.69 10.06
N THR A 28 14.03 6.52 9.92
CA THR A 28 15.48 6.31 10.05
C THR A 28 16.00 5.44 8.92
N GLY A 29 16.99 5.92 8.17
CA GLY A 29 17.65 5.12 7.13
C GLY A 29 16.72 4.71 5.98
N SER A 30 15.62 5.43 5.76
CA SER A 30 14.61 5.11 4.75
C SER A 30 14.54 6.17 3.67
N LYS A 31 14.31 5.76 2.42
CA LYS A 31 13.89 6.64 1.34
C LYS A 31 12.37 6.60 1.26
N ILE A 32 11.72 7.74 1.45
CA ILE A 32 10.26 7.86 1.45
C ILE A 32 9.81 8.86 0.39
N ALA A 33 8.60 8.66 -0.13
CA ALA A 33 7.95 9.58 -1.04
C ALA A 33 6.54 9.85 -0.51
N ILE A 34 6.28 11.10 -0.14
CA ILE A 34 4.97 11.55 0.32
C ILE A 34 4.28 12.21 -0.85
N PHE A 35 3.09 11.75 -1.15
CA PHE A 35 2.29 12.21 -2.27
C PHE A 35 1.03 12.94 -1.79
N SER A 36 0.55 13.90 -2.58
CA SER A 36 -0.69 14.61 -2.29
C SER A 36 -1.47 14.84 -3.59
N TRP A 37 -2.77 14.51 -3.57
CA TRP A 37 -3.68 14.71 -4.70
C TRP A 37 -4.12 16.17 -4.84
N HIS A 38 -4.21 16.91 -3.73
CA HIS A 38 -4.85 18.23 -3.66
C HIS A 38 -3.97 19.31 -3.01
N GLY A 39 -2.72 18.98 -2.71
CA GLY A 39 -1.80 19.84 -1.97
C GLY A 39 -1.82 19.58 -0.47
N CYS A 40 -0.65 19.76 0.16
CA CYS A 40 -0.47 19.63 1.60
C CYS A 40 0.69 20.50 2.08
N THR A 41 0.72 20.76 3.38
CA THR A 41 1.87 21.38 4.06
C THR A 41 2.47 20.36 5.02
N ILE A 42 3.76 20.06 4.84
CA ILE A 42 4.49 19.09 5.66
C ILE A 42 5.60 19.82 6.41
N GLU A 43 5.70 19.53 7.69
CA GLU A 43 6.84 19.92 8.52
C GLU A 43 7.84 18.77 8.59
N LEU A 44 9.12 19.09 8.37
CA LEU A 44 10.24 18.17 8.53
C LEU A 44 11.14 18.66 9.66
N SER A 45 11.53 17.76 10.55
CA SER A 45 12.46 18.04 11.64
C SER A 45 13.48 16.90 11.81
N GLY A 46 14.64 17.19 12.40
CA GLY A 46 15.70 16.21 12.62
C GLY A 46 16.75 16.16 11.50
N LYS A 47 17.34 14.98 11.27
CA LYS A 47 18.47 14.79 10.34
C LYS A 47 18.05 14.03 9.09
N TYR A 48 18.07 14.69 7.94
CA TYR A 48 17.85 14.12 6.60
C TYR A 48 18.97 14.54 5.64
N ASP A 49 19.25 13.71 4.64
CA ASP A 49 20.33 13.97 3.68
C ASP A 49 19.83 14.75 2.45
N VAL A 50 18.69 14.34 1.90
CA VAL A 50 18.10 14.92 0.68
C VAL A 50 16.60 15.10 0.89
N CYS A 51 16.09 16.27 0.52
CA CYS A 51 14.66 16.60 0.51
C CYS A 51 14.38 17.50 -0.69
N TYR A 52 13.41 17.12 -1.51
CA TYR A 52 12.95 17.92 -2.63
C TYR A 52 11.49 17.58 -2.95
N THR A 53 10.82 18.49 -3.63
CA THR A 53 9.47 18.29 -4.17
C THR A 53 9.58 17.98 -5.66
N SER A 54 8.77 17.05 -6.15
CA SER A 54 8.70 16.69 -7.57
C SER A 54 7.27 16.78 -8.07
N ASP A 55 7.10 17.39 -9.24
CA ASP A 55 5.82 17.47 -9.93
C ASP A 55 5.60 16.29 -10.90
N GLU A 56 6.65 15.51 -11.19
CA GLU A 56 6.62 14.35 -12.08
C GLU A 56 6.05 13.11 -11.38
N THR A 57 4.75 13.14 -11.10
CA THR A 57 4.05 12.12 -10.31
C THR A 57 2.99 11.34 -11.10
N ASN A 58 3.05 11.42 -12.44
CA ASN A 58 2.08 10.80 -13.35
C ASN A 58 1.90 9.29 -13.12
N SER A 59 2.90 8.60 -12.58
CA SER A 59 2.80 7.18 -12.21
C SER A 59 1.69 6.91 -11.18
N ASN A 60 1.40 7.83 -10.27
CA ASN A 60 0.35 7.65 -9.25
C ASN A 60 -1.04 7.56 -9.87
N VAL A 61 -1.29 8.26 -10.99
CA VAL A 61 -2.55 8.16 -11.74
C VAL A 61 -2.76 6.75 -12.26
N SER A 62 -1.71 6.14 -12.83
CA SER A 62 -1.75 4.76 -13.31
C SER A 62 -2.00 3.76 -12.17
N TYR A 63 -1.47 4.03 -10.98
CA TYR A 63 -1.67 3.17 -9.81
C TYR A 63 -3.13 3.18 -9.34
N VAL A 64 -3.74 4.37 -9.25
CA VAL A 64 -5.17 4.51 -8.91
C VAL A 64 -6.05 3.86 -9.97
N ASN A 65 -5.78 4.09 -11.26
CA ASN A 65 -6.55 3.47 -12.34
C ASN A 65 -6.47 1.94 -12.30
N THR A 66 -5.29 1.40 -12.03
CA THR A 66 -5.09 -0.05 -11.87
C THR A 66 -5.89 -0.57 -10.67
N HIS A 67 -5.83 0.12 -9.53
CA HIS A 67 -6.62 -0.24 -8.36
C HIS A 67 -8.13 -0.24 -8.64
N ALA A 68 -8.64 0.78 -9.34
CA ALA A 68 -10.04 0.89 -9.70
C ALA A 68 -10.50 -0.30 -10.58
N GLN A 69 -9.69 -0.70 -11.57
CA GLN A 69 -10.01 -1.87 -12.40
C GLN A 69 -9.98 -3.18 -11.60
N LEU A 70 -9.02 -3.33 -10.69
CA LEU A 70 -8.97 -4.49 -9.80
C LEU A 70 -10.20 -4.55 -8.89
N GLU A 71 -10.72 -3.39 -8.48
CA GLU A 71 -11.91 -3.32 -7.64
C GLU A 71 -13.18 -3.75 -8.38
N VAL A 72 -13.34 -3.34 -9.65
CA VAL A 72 -14.43 -3.84 -10.50
C VAL A 72 -14.41 -5.37 -10.60
N LEU A 73 -13.23 -5.96 -10.80
CA LEU A 73 -13.07 -7.41 -10.85
C LEU A 73 -13.41 -8.09 -9.51
N ARG A 74 -13.11 -7.45 -8.37
CA ARG A 74 -13.51 -7.96 -7.05
C ARG A 74 -15.02 -7.93 -6.88
N ASP A 75 -15.68 -6.84 -7.24
CA ASP A 75 -17.14 -6.72 -7.16
C ASP A 75 -17.86 -7.74 -8.03
N ASP A 76 -17.40 -7.95 -9.25
CA ASP A 76 -17.95 -8.98 -10.14
C ASP A 76 -17.79 -10.39 -9.58
N SER A 77 -16.65 -10.68 -8.93
CA SER A 77 -16.43 -11.96 -8.26
C SER A 77 -17.38 -12.16 -7.08
N LEU A 78 -17.64 -11.11 -6.29
CA LEU A 78 -18.55 -11.15 -5.13
C LEU A 78 -20.01 -11.29 -5.52
N LYS A 79 -20.46 -10.60 -6.58
CA LYS A 79 -21.82 -10.77 -7.11
C LYS A 79 -22.05 -12.21 -7.59
N SER A 80 -21.07 -12.77 -8.29
CA SER A 80 -21.14 -14.17 -8.73
C SER A 80 -21.14 -15.18 -7.57
N LEU A 81 -20.63 -14.79 -6.39
CA LEU A 81 -20.69 -15.61 -5.18
C LEU A 81 -22.08 -15.55 -4.52
N SER A 82 -22.72 -14.38 -4.49
CA SER A 82 -24.05 -14.21 -3.91
C SER A 82 -25.18 -14.80 -4.76
N GLU A 83 -25.00 -14.87 -6.09
CA GLU A 83 -26.02 -15.35 -7.03
C GLU A 83 -26.06 -16.90 -7.16
N LYS A 84 -25.31 -17.63 -6.34
CA LYS A 84 -25.11 -19.09 -6.44
C LYS A 84 -26.04 -19.93 -5.54
N GLU A 85 -27.32 -20.00 -5.90
CA GLU A 85 -28.09 -21.23 -5.66
C GLU A 85 -28.78 -21.81 -6.91
N GLU A 86 -29.10 -21.02 -7.95
CA GLU A 86 -29.99 -21.53 -9.03
C GLU A 86 -29.40 -21.63 -10.45
N SER A 87 -28.26 -20.99 -10.79
CA SER A 87 -27.69 -21.06 -12.15
C SER A 87 -26.26 -21.65 -12.19
N LYS A 88 -26.01 -22.56 -13.14
CA LYS A 88 -24.72 -23.22 -13.40
C LYS A 88 -23.66 -22.28 -14.02
N GLU A 89 -23.64 -21.01 -13.67
CA GLU A 89 -22.60 -20.10 -14.14
C GLU A 89 -21.28 -20.33 -13.37
N GLU A 90 -20.16 -20.26 -14.09
CA GLU A 90 -18.82 -20.45 -13.54
C GLU A 90 -18.55 -19.45 -12.41
N LYS A 91 -17.97 -19.95 -11.30
CA LYS A 91 -17.61 -19.13 -10.15
C LYS A 91 -16.45 -18.21 -10.56
N LYS A 92 -16.69 -16.90 -10.60
CA LYS A 92 -15.60 -15.94 -10.83
C LYS A 92 -14.80 -15.78 -9.53
N GLU A 93 -13.50 -16.02 -9.60
CA GLU A 93 -12.58 -15.77 -8.49
C GLU A 93 -12.10 -14.32 -8.49
N GLY A 94 -11.63 -13.83 -7.34
CA GLY A 94 -11.00 -12.51 -7.23
C GLY A 94 -9.71 -12.42 -8.05
N PRO A 95 -9.27 -11.19 -8.40
CA PRO A 95 -8.09 -10.99 -9.24
C PRO A 95 -6.80 -11.43 -8.55
N ARG A 96 -5.96 -12.15 -9.28
CA ARG A 96 -4.59 -12.53 -8.87
C ARG A 96 -3.58 -11.72 -9.69
N VAL A 97 -2.81 -10.87 -9.02
CA VAL A 97 -1.91 -9.90 -9.69
C VAL A 97 -0.46 -10.24 -9.37
N LEU A 98 0.36 -10.38 -10.41
CA LEU A 98 1.81 -10.52 -10.29
C LEU A 98 2.48 -9.22 -10.77
N ILE A 99 3.31 -8.63 -9.92
CA ILE A 99 4.07 -7.42 -10.26
C ILE A 99 5.51 -7.84 -10.59
N CYS A 100 5.91 -7.66 -11.85
CA CYS A 100 7.23 -8.00 -12.35
C CYS A 100 7.93 -6.78 -12.95
N GLY A 101 9.26 -6.79 -12.93
CA GLY A 101 10.09 -5.72 -13.49
C GLY A 101 11.55 -5.85 -13.04
N PRO A 102 12.45 -5.05 -13.63
CA PRO A 102 13.85 -5.04 -13.25
C PRO A 102 14.06 -4.59 -11.78
N PRO A 103 15.26 -4.78 -11.21
CA PRO A 103 15.63 -4.21 -9.91
C PRO A 103 15.35 -2.70 -9.88
N ASP A 104 14.96 -2.19 -8.71
CA ASP A 104 14.73 -0.76 -8.46
C ASP A 104 13.65 -0.07 -9.32
N SER A 105 12.80 -0.82 -10.01
CA SER A 105 11.69 -0.27 -10.82
C SER A 105 10.45 0.17 -10.03
N GLY A 106 10.52 0.24 -8.69
CA GLY A 106 9.39 0.63 -7.83
C GLY A 106 8.33 -0.45 -7.58
N LYS A 107 8.63 -1.73 -7.81
CA LYS A 107 7.69 -2.87 -7.64
C LYS A 107 7.07 -2.91 -6.24
N SER A 108 7.90 -2.82 -5.20
CA SER A 108 7.46 -2.86 -3.81
C SER A 108 6.60 -1.64 -3.47
N SER A 109 6.94 -0.46 -3.98
CA SER A 109 6.15 0.77 -3.82
C SER A 109 4.78 0.64 -4.45
N LEU A 110 4.69 0.16 -5.70
CA LEU A 110 3.42 -0.10 -6.39
C LEU A 110 2.58 -1.12 -5.61
N CYS A 111 3.17 -2.24 -5.22
CA CYS A 111 2.48 -3.28 -4.47
C CYS A 111 1.89 -2.72 -3.18
N ARG A 112 2.68 -1.94 -2.43
CA ARG A 112 2.26 -1.29 -1.19
C ARG A 112 1.12 -0.30 -1.41
N THR A 113 1.17 0.52 -2.46
CA THR A 113 0.08 1.43 -2.82
C THR A 113 -1.22 0.69 -3.13
N LEU A 114 -1.16 -0.38 -3.93
CA LEU A 114 -2.35 -1.18 -4.26
C LEU A 114 -2.95 -1.88 -3.04
N LEU A 115 -2.09 -2.36 -2.11
CA LEU A 115 -2.52 -2.94 -0.84
C LEU A 115 -3.16 -1.90 0.06
N SER A 116 -2.54 -0.74 0.25
CA SER A 116 -3.10 0.38 1.02
C SER A 116 -4.49 0.74 0.52
N TYR A 117 -4.66 0.93 -0.79
CA TYR A 117 -5.97 1.26 -1.37
C TYR A 117 -7.00 0.16 -1.18
N ALA A 118 -6.62 -1.12 -1.31
CA ALA A 118 -7.52 -2.23 -1.05
C ALA A 118 -7.98 -2.26 0.42
N THR A 119 -7.07 -2.03 1.37
CA THR A 119 -7.43 -1.96 2.79
C THR A 119 -8.31 -0.75 3.14
N LYS A 120 -8.15 0.38 2.43
CA LYS A 120 -9.06 1.54 2.56
C LYS A 120 -10.50 1.23 2.17
N LEU A 121 -10.69 0.35 1.18
CA LEU A 121 -12.00 -0.15 0.76
C LEU A 121 -12.44 -1.40 1.55
N HIS A 122 -11.86 -1.63 2.73
CA HIS A 122 -12.16 -2.76 3.60
C HIS A 122 -12.00 -4.14 2.92
N ARG A 123 -11.11 -4.23 1.93
CA ARG A 123 -10.72 -5.52 1.34
C ARG A 123 -9.55 -6.13 2.12
N SER A 124 -9.49 -7.45 2.13
CA SER A 124 -8.41 -8.22 2.76
C SER A 124 -7.61 -9.02 1.71
N PRO A 125 -6.84 -8.37 0.83
CA PRO A 125 -6.04 -9.08 -0.17
C PRO A 125 -4.95 -9.93 0.50
N ILE A 126 -4.56 -11.03 -0.17
CA ILE A 126 -3.40 -11.82 0.22
C ILE A 126 -2.17 -11.22 -0.44
N TYR A 127 -1.23 -10.72 0.36
CA TYR A 127 0.06 -10.29 -0.12
C TYR A 127 1.03 -11.46 -0.10
N VAL A 128 1.69 -11.71 -1.24
CA VAL A 128 2.70 -12.76 -1.39
C VAL A 128 4.01 -12.08 -1.77
N ASP A 129 5.02 -12.25 -0.94
CA ASP A 129 6.34 -11.70 -1.15
C ASP A 129 7.29 -12.81 -1.62
N LEU A 130 7.71 -12.68 -2.88
CA LEU A 130 8.56 -13.62 -3.61
C LEU A 130 10.01 -13.12 -3.72
N ASP A 131 10.33 -11.92 -3.22
CA ASP A 131 11.67 -11.33 -3.33
C ASP A 131 12.57 -11.71 -2.16
N VAL A 132 13.19 -12.88 -2.28
CA VAL A 132 14.12 -13.42 -1.27
C VAL A 132 15.29 -12.49 -0.91
N SER A 133 15.60 -11.48 -1.75
CA SER A 133 16.72 -10.55 -1.52
C SER A 133 16.34 -9.36 -0.64
N SER A 134 15.07 -8.93 -0.70
CA SER A 134 14.57 -7.73 -0.04
C SER A 134 13.18 -7.98 0.53
N GLN A 135 13.11 -8.84 1.52
CA GLN A 135 11.85 -9.30 2.10
C GLN A 135 11.18 -8.23 2.96
N THR A 136 9.86 -8.08 2.78
CA THR A 136 8.99 -7.10 3.44
C THR A 136 8.21 -7.73 4.61
N LEU A 137 8.02 -9.05 4.57
CA LEU A 137 7.21 -9.83 5.53
C LEU A 137 8.03 -10.64 6.56
N SER A 138 9.25 -11.03 6.21
CA SER A 138 10.03 -12.04 6.94
C SER A 138 11.52 -11.76 6.81
N VAL A 139 12.36 -12.69 7.27
CA VAL A 139 13.81 -12.64 7.09
C VAL A 139 14.22 -12.87 5.62
N PRO A 140 15.37 -12.34 5.18
CA PRO A 140 15.91 -12.61 3.86
C PRO A 140 16.07 -14.11 3.59
N GLY A 141 15.93 -14.52 2.33
CA GLY A 141 16.00 -15.93 1.91
C GLY A 141 14.70 -16.72 2.08
N THR A 142 13.58 -16.05 2.38
CA THR A 142 12.26 -16.70 2.54
C THR A 142 11.26 -16.18 1.51
N ILE A 143 10.26 -17.01 1.22
CA ILE A 143 9.03 -16.58 0.56
C ILE A 143 7.91 -16.63 1.60
N ALA A 144 7.04 -15.62 1.61
CA ALA A 144 6.00 -15.50 2.63
C ALA A 144 4.70 -14.98 2.02
N ALA A 145 3.57 -15.37 2.62
CA ALA A 145 2.26 -14.88 2.25
C ALA A 145 1.47 -14.53 3.50
N THR A 146 0.76 -13.41 3.47
CA THR A 146 -0.12 -13.00 4.58
C THR A 146 -1.38 -12.33 4.06
N PRO A 147 -2.55 -12.56 4.68
CA PRO A 147 -3.67 -11.65 4.52
C PRO A 147 -3.28 -10.28 5.09
N VAL A 148 -3.65 -9.21 4.38
CA VAL A 148 -3.45 -7.83 4.81
C VAL A 148 -4.81 -7.23 5.10
N SER A 149 -5.11 -6.97 6.37
CA SER A 149 -6.34 -6.27 6.78
C SER A 149 -6.05 -4.81 7.16
N CYS A 150 -7.05 -4.11 7.70
CA CYS A 150 -6.91 -2.72 8.13
C CYS A 150 -5.78 -2.59 9.16
N GLY A 151 -4.79 -1.74 8.89
CA GLY A 151 -3.60 -1.57 9.74
C GLY A 151 -2.38 -2.40 9.31
N GLY A 152 -2.53 -3.34 8.36
CA GLY A 152 -1.41 -4.09 7.80
C GLY A 152 -0.42 -3.22 7.01
N VAL A 153 -0.87 -2.06 6.51
CA VAL A 153 -0.02 -1.02 5.91
C VAL A 153 -0.22 0.27 6.70
N ASN A 154 0.87 0.81 7.25
CA ASN A 154 0.87 2.02 8.10
C ASN A 154 2.04 2.94 7.71
N PRO A 155 1.85 4.28 7.72
CA PRO A 155 2.95 5.20 7.47
C PRO A 155 4.10 5.12 8.46
N SER A 156 3.87 4.67 9.71
CA SER A 156 4.92 4.52 10.73
C SER A 156 5.95 3.43 10.42
N SER A 157 5.59 2.45 9.58
CA SER A 157 6.47 1.37 9.14
C SER A 157 6.66 1.47 7.63
N PRO A 158 7.59 2.31 7.10
CA PRO A 158 7.69 2.62 5.68
C PRO A 158 8.04 1.42 4.79
N THR A 159 8.63 0.37 5.37
CA THR A 159 9.11 -0.83 4.68
C THR A 159 8.43 -2.10 5.16
N GLY A 160 7.61 -2.05 6.21
CA GLY A 160 6.94 -3.23 6.73
C GLY A 160 5.51 -3.37 6.19
N ILE A 161 5.12 -4.62 5.94
CA ILE A 161 3.72 -5.03 5.80
C ILE A 161 3.46 -6.04 6.91
N SER A 162 2.42 -5.81 7.70
CA SER A 162 2.01 -6.74 8.76
C SER A 162 0.84 -7.59 8.30
N ALA A 163 0.83 -8.84 8.77
CA ALA A 163 -0.42 -9.57 8.91
C ALA A 163 -1.36 -8.72 9.77
N GLY A 164 -2.50 -8.33 9.22
CA GLY A 164 -3.49 -7.67 10.04
C GLY A 164 -4.08 -8.72 10.99
N GLY A 165 -3.69 -8.66 12.26
CA GLY A 165 -4.35 -9.43 13.30
C GLY A 165 -5.63 -8.71 13.67
N ASP A 166 -6.78 -9.35 13.47
CA ASP A 166 -7.98 -8.95 14.18
C ASP A 166 -7.70 -9.19 15.67
N GLU A 167 -7.40 -8.13 16.43
CA GLU A 167 -7.65 -8.15 17.87
C GLU A 167 -9.17 -8.26 18.02
N ILE A 168 -9.66 -9.50 18.04
CA ILE A 168 -11.01 -9.82 18.49
C ILE A 168 -11.06 -9.39 19.96
N THR A 169 -11.66 -8.23 20.21
CA THR A 169 -12.10 -7.80 21.54
C THR A 169 -13.59 -8.07 21.66
#